data_AF-A0A9P6MMB9-F1
#
_entry.id   AF-A0A9P6MMB9-F1
#
_cell.length_a   1.000
_cell.length_b   1.000
_cell.length_c   1.000
_cell.angle_alpha   90.00
_cell.angle_beta   90.00
_cell.angle_gamma   90.00
#
_symmetry.space_group_name_H-M   'P 1'
#
loop_
_entity.id
_entity.type
_entity.pdbx_description
1 polymer ?
#
loop_
_entity_poly.entity_id
_entity_poly.type
_entity_poly.pdbx_seq_one_letter_code
_entity_poly.pdbx_strand_id
1 'polypeptide(L)'
;MDCQPSSQQQQQQQQQQQQQQQQQSELHHSSCPFFSNEQITLLKQQQHLKLQGLLKTQEQELEQLQQQQLEIARRRQQQLERRQQALEEERRRRQNPFTPVRMAPSRTFDLYAGSKFRGVQRSGEHSYDVRVDIKNVDLNESFLCGYLHIDGLTEEYPQLTTYFEAEIIGPKYSFHTRKWDADELIDEEHWTQFESFECLANSVFYGVDSGNDNEDDDDDEGGHCPHHLNYDPQTYNHKNEDVVFMRWKEHFLVPDHRVQGISGASFAGFYYICYNKRTSSISGYYYHHTSEKFQQLLLNHVEDRSSSSFEFR
;
A
#
# COMPACT_ATOMS: atom_id res chain seq x y z
N MET A 1 -16.91 9.15 -18.12
CA MET A 1 -16.88 10.43 -17.39
C MET A 1 -15.83 11.28 -18.06
N ASP A 2 -16.22 12.47 -18.47
CA ASP A 2 -15.47 13.37 -19.36
C ASP A 2 -14.02 13.58 -18.90
N CYS A 3 -13.06 13.24 -19.77
CA CYS A 3 -11.67 13.63 -19.59
C CYS A 3 -11.57 15.13 -19.88
N GLN A 4 -11.59 15.95 -18.81
CA GLN A 4 -11.08 17.31 -18.92
C GLN A 4 -9.58 17.25 -19.25
N PRO A 5 -9.09 18.09 -20.17
CA PRO A 5 -7.66 18.14 -20.47
C PRO A 5 -6.88 18.53 -19.21
N SER A 6 -5.75 17.86 -18.96
CA SER A 6 -4.91 18.08 -17.79
C SER A 6 -4.45 19.54 -17.72
N SER A 7 -4.31 20.08 -16.51
CA SER A 7 -3.87 21.46 -16.25
C SER A 7 -2.59 21.85 -17.01
N GLN A 8 -1.71 20.88 -17.27
CA GLN A 8 -0.49 21.06 -18.07
C GLN A 8 -0.77 21.38 -19.55
N GLN A 9 -1.80 20.79 -20.18
CA GLN A 9 -2.16 21.09 -21.57
C GLN A 9 -2.69 22.51 -21.74
N GLN A 10 -3.47 23.01 -20.77
CA GLN A 10 -3.96 24.39 -20.78
C GLN A 10 -2.84 25.40 -20.54
N GLN A 11 -1.89 25.09 -19.65
CA GLN A 11 -0.72 25.93 -19.40
C GLN A 11 0.21 26.02 -20.63
N GLN A 12 0.42 24.92 -21.35
CA GLN A 12 1.21 24.91 -22.59
C GLN A 12 0.54 25.71 -23.71
N GLN A 13 -0.78 25.61 -23.88
CA GLN A 13 -1.50 26.42 -24.87
C GLN A 13 -1.44 27.92 -24.54
N GLN A 14 -1.52 28.30 -23.26
CA GLN A 14 -1.36 29.70 -22.86
C GLN A 14 0.06 30.24 -23.09
N GLN A 15 1.10 29.44 -22.84
CA GLN A 15 2.48 29.84 -23.14
C GLN A 15 2.73 30.02 -24.64
N GLN A 16 2.19 29.14 -25.49
CA GLN A 16 2.28 29.29 -26.94
C GLN A 16 1.57 30.56 -27.45
N GLN A 17 0.39 30.89 -26.91
CA GLN A 17 -0.30 32.13 -27.27
C GLN A 17 0.47 33.39 -26.83
N GLN A 18 1.10 33.37 -25.66
CA GLN A 18 1.92 34.51 -25.19
C GLN A 18 3.19 34.68 -26.04
N GLN A 19 3.86 33.59 -26.45
CA GLN A 19 5.02 33.67 -27.34
C GLN A 19 4.64 34.20 -28.74
N GLN A 20 3.47 33.82 -29.28
CA GLN A 20 2.98 34.39 -30.55
C GLN A 20 2.68 35.89 -30.44
N GLN A 21 2.13 36.37 -29.31
CA GLN A 21 1.87 37.80 -29.12
C GLN A 21 3.15 38.62 -28.94
N GLN A 22 4.15 38.11 -28.21
CA GLN A 22 5.45 38.78 -28.08
C GLN A 22 6.18 38.89 -29.43
N GLN A 23 6.12 37.86 -30.29
CA GLN A 23 6.75 37.90 -31.62
C GLN A 23 6.08 38.87 -32.60
N GLN A 24 4.77 39.12 -32.47
CA GLN A 24 4.10 40.18 -33.25
C GLN A 24 4.56 41.58 -32.83
N SER A 25 4.93 41.77 -31.56
CA SER A 25 5.43 43.06 -31.05
C SER A 25 6.88 43.36 -31.48
N GLU A 26 7.73 42.35 -31.64
CA GLU A 26 9.13 42.53 -32.09
C GLU A 26 9.27 42.89 -33.59
N LEU A 27 8.25 42.60 -34.41
CA LEU A 27 8.25 42.94 -35.84
C LEU A 27 8.10 44.44 -36.13
N HIS A 28 7.67 45.25 -35.15
CA HIS A 28 7.41 46.67 -35.30
C HIS A 28 8.61 47.60 -35.00
N HIS A 29 9.74 47.09 -34.49
CA HIS A 29 10.90 47.91 -34.11
C HIS A 29 12.23 47.39 -34.69
N SER A 30 12.39 47.42 -36.02
CA SER A 30 13.74 47.47 -36.60
C SER A 30 13.76 48.28 -37.89
N SER A 31 14.04 49.59 -37.76
CA SER A 31 14.41 50.44 -38.87
C SER A 31 15.90 50.77 -38.70
N CYS A 32 16.76 49.85 -39.13
CA CYS A 32 18.21 50.02 -39.11
C CYS A 32 18.66 50.58 -40.48
N PRO A 33 19.37 51.72 -40.58
CA PRO A 33 19.51 52.45 -41.84
C PRO A 33 20.62 51.95 -42.79
N PHE A 34 21.14 50.73 -42.60
CA PHE A 34 22.27 50.20 -43.39
C PHE A 34 21.99 48.94 -44.22
N PHE A 35 20.75 48.43 -44.23
CA PHE A 35 20.34 47.32 -45.09
C PHE A 35 19.30 47.81 -46.10
N SER A 36 19.38 47.36 -47.36
CA SER A 36 18.33 47.65 -48.34
C SER A 36 17.01 46.98 -47.91
N ASN A 37 15.86 47.56 -48.27
CA ASN A 37 14.54 46.98 -47.94
C ASN A 37 14.40 45.52 -48.39
N GLU A 38 15.11 45.10 -49.45
CA GLU A 38 15.17 43.70 -49.87
C GLU A 38 15.93 42.81 -48.88
N GLN A 39 17.05 43.27 -48.32
CA GLN A 39 17.86 42.51 -47.36
C GLN A 39 17.11 42.28 -46.04
N ILE A 40 16.38 43.29 -45.54
CA ILE A 40 15.54 43.16 -44.35
C ILE A 40 14.38 42.17 -44.59
N THR A 41 13.77 42.23 -45.79
CA THR A 41 12.68 41.33 -46.17
C THR A 41 13.14 39.88 -46.24
N LEU A 42 14.32 39.64 -46.83
CA LEU A 42 14.92 38.31 -46.95
C LEU A 42 15.28 37.74 -45.57
N LEU A 43 15.80 38.57 -44.66
CA LEU A 43 16.14 38.15 -43.30
C LEU A 43 14.89 37.76 -42.50
N LYS A 44 13.82 38.58 -42.59
CA LYS A 44 12.52 38.27 -41.97
C LYS A 44 11.91 36.98 -42.54
N GLN A 45 12.02 36.76 -43.85
CA GLN A 45 11.57 35.52 -44.49
C GLN A 45 12.37 34.31 -44.01
N GLN A 46 13.69 34.43 -43.87
CA GLN A 46 14.56 33.36 -43.37
C GLN A 46 14.28 33.04 -41.89
N GLN A 47 14.05 34.06 -41.05
CA GLN A 47 13.64 33.88 -39.66
C GLN A 47 12.26 33.22 -39.56
N HIS A 48 11.30 33.64 -40.38
CA HIS A 48 9.95 33.04 -40.40
C HIS A 48 9.98 31.56 -40.78
N LEU A 49 10.79 31.19 -41.79
CA LEU A 49 10.99 29.80 -42.20
C LEU A 49 11.66 28.96 -41.10
N LYS A 50 12.67 29.51 -40.40
CA LYS A 50 13.29 28.85 -39.26
C LYS A 50 12.29 28.60 -38.14
N LEU A 51 11.46 29.58 -37.80
CA LEU A 51 10.46 29.46 -36.75
C LEU A 51 9.36 28.45 -37.11
N GLN A 52 8.88 28.46 -38.36
CA GLN A 52 7.93 27.44 -38.83
C GLN A 52 8.53 26.03 -38.78
N GLY A 53 9.82 25.88 -39.09
CA GLY A 53 10.53 24.62 -38.94
C GLY A 53 10.54 24.17 -37.48
N LEU A 54 10.90 25.07 -36.56
CA LEU A 54 10.98 24.77 -35.12
C LEU A 54 9.62 24.39 -34.51
N LEU A 55 8.56 25.15 -34.85
CA LEU A 55 7.20 24.88 -34.38
C LEU A 55 6.70 23.52 -34.87
N LYS A 56 6.93 23.19 -36.14
CA LYS A 56 6.59 21.87 -36.69
C LYS A 56 7.33 20.74 -35.98
N THR A 57 8.60 20.95 -35.63
CA THR A 57 9.36 19.95 -34.87
C THR A 57 8.79 19.76 -33.46
N GLN A 58 8.45 20.86 -32.75
CA GLN A 58 7.83 20.77 -31.42
C GLN A 58 6.45 20.10 -31.46
N GLU A 59 5.63 20.38 -32.47
CA GLU A 59 4.34 19.71 -32.66
C GLU A 59 4.53 18.20 -32.87
N GLN A 60 5.51 17.81 -33.68
CA GLN A 60 5.84 16.39 -33.90
C GLN A 60 6.35 15.69 -32.63
N GLU A 61 7.19 16.34 -31.84
CA GLU A 61 7.67 15.80 -30.56
C GLU A 61 6.52 15.63 -29.55
N LEU A 62 5.60 16.58 -29.49
CA LEU A 62 4.44 16.51 -28.60
C LEU A 62 3.48 15.37 -29.01
N GLU A 63 3.25 15.20 -30.31
CA GLU A 63 2.46 14.09 -30.84
C GLU A 63 3.12 12.74 -30.55
N GLN A 64 4.45 12.65 -30.71
CA GLN A 64 5.20 11.44 -30.36
C GLN A 64 5.11 11.10 -28.88
N LEU A 65 5.24 12.11 -28.00
CA LEU A 65 5.14 11.91 -26.56
C LEU A 65 3.74 11.44 -26.15
N GLN A 66 2.68 12.01 -26.74
CA GLN A 66 1.30 11.56 -26.50
C GLN A 66 1.08 10.12 -26.96
N GLN A 67 1.58 9.76 -28.14
CA GLN A 67 1.49 8.39 -28.64
C GLN A 67 2.23 7.41 -27.72
N GLN A 68 3.41 7.79 -27.23
CA GLN A 68 4.18 7.00 -26.29
C GLN A 68 3.43 6.78 -24.96
N GLN A 69 2.85 7.84 -24.38
CA GLN A 69 2.07 7.73 -23.14
C GLN A 69 0.82 6.86 -23.32
N LEU A 70 0.12 7.00 -24.45
CA LEU A 70 -1.03 6.16 -24.76
C LEU A 70 -0.64 4.69 -24.91
N GLU A 71 0.50 4.41 -25.52
CA GLU A 71 1.02 3.04 -25.65
C GLU A 71 1.38 2.44 -24.29
N ILE A 72 2.03 3.21 -23.41
CA ILE A 72 2.34 2.81 -22.03
C ILE A 72 1.05 2.49 -21.27
N ALA A 73 0.06 3.38 -21.32
CA ALA A 73 -1.23 3.17 -20.68
C ALA A 73 -1.93 1.90 -21.20
N ARG A 74 -1.90 1.67 -22.52
CA ARG A 74 -2.49 0.48 -23.16
C ARG A 74 -1.76 -0.80 -22.74
N ARG A 75 -0.42 -0.80 -22.66
CA ARG A 75 0.36 -1.95 -22.17
C ARG A 75 0.04 -2.26 -20.71
N ARG A 76 -0.07 -1.23 -19.86
CA ARG A 76 -0.45 -1.39 -18.44
C ARG A 76 -1.85 -1.99 -18.31
N GLN A 77 -2.82 -1.51 -19.08
CA GLN A 77 -4.18 -2.05 -19.07
C GLN A 77 -4.24 -3.52 -19.54
N GLN A 78 -3.52 -3.87 -20.61
CA GLN A 78 -3.42 -5.26 -21.07
C GLN A 78 -2.78 -6.19 -20.03
N GLN A 79 -1.76 -5.73 -19.29
CA GLN A 79 -1.17 -6.50 -18.21
C GLN A 79 -2.16 -6.74 -17.06
N LEU A 80 -2.93 -5.72 -16.68
CA LEU A 80 -3.97 -5.83 -15.65
C LEU A 80 -5.05 -6.83 -16.07
N GLU A 81 -5.54 -6.75 -17.30
CA GLU A 81 -6.54 -7.67 -17.84
C GLU A 81 -6.03 -9.11 -17.89
N ARG A 82 -4.80 -9.35 -18.38
CA ARG A 82 -4.19 -10.69 -18.38
C ARG A 82 -4.06 -11.26 -16.98
N ARG A 83 -3.69 -10.42 -16.00
CA ARG A 83 -3.56 -10.84 -14.60
C ARG A 83 -4.91 -11.15 -13.97
N GLN A 84 -5.94 -10.33 -14.23
CA GLN A 84 -7.31 -10.61 -13.79
C GLN A 84 -7.84 -11.91 -14.40
N GLN A 85 -7.62 -12.13 -15.70
CA GLN A 85 -8.01 -13.38 -16.37
C GLN A 85 -7.29 -14.59 -15.78
N ALA A 86 -5.98 -14.48 -15.49
CA ALA A 86 -5.24 -15.56 -14.85
C ALA A 86 -5.77 -15.89 -13.44
N LEU A 87 -6.10 -14.88 -12.63
CA LEU A 87 -6.70 -15.06 -11.31
C LEU A 87 -8.10 -15.69 -11.41
N GLU A 88 -8.91 -15.28 -12.37
CA GLU A 88 -10.25 -15.83 -12.56
C GLU A 88 -10.21 -17.26 -13.12
N GLU A 89 -9.28 -17.57 -14.01
CA GLU A 89 -9.05 -18.92 -14.51
C GLU A 89 -8.55 -19.84 -13.39
N GLU A 90 -7.66 -19.36 -12.52
CA GLU A 90 -7.23 -20.09 -11.32
C GLU A 90 -8.42 -20.35 -10.37
N ARG A 91 -9.27 -19.36 -10.12
CA ARG A 91 -10.51 -19.53 -9.33
C ARG A 91 -11.45 -20.56 -9.96
N ARG A 92 -11.62 -20.54 -11.28
CA ARG A 92 -12.46 -21.52 -12.01
C ARG A 92 -11.87 -22.94 -11.95
N ARG A 93 -10.55 -23.10 -12.04
CA ARG A 93 -9.89 -24.41 -11.88
C ARG A 93 -10.11 -25.01 -10.49
N ARG A 94 -10.23 -24.16 -9.46
CA ARG A 94 -10.55 -24.59 -8.07
C ARG A 94 -12.02 -24.94 -7.85
N GLN A 95 -12.93 -24.61 -8.77
CA GLN A 95 -14.39 -24.86 -8.66
C GLN A 95 -14.85 -26.21 -9.25
N ASN A 96 -13.99 -27.23 -9.33
CA ASN A 96 -14.48 -28.57 -9.65
C ASN A 96 -15.06 -29.21 -8.38
N PRO A 97 -16.39 -29.43 -8.27
CA PRO A 97 -17.05 -29.86 -7.04
C PRO A 97 -16.72 -31.30 -6.61
N PHE A 98 -15.98 -32.05 -7.43
CA PHE A 98 -15.60 -33.43 -7.17
C PHE A 98 -14.09 -33.68 -7.14
N THR A 99 -13.26 -32.65 -7.34
CA THR A 99 -11.84 -32.79 -6.98
C THR A 99 -11.71 -32.65 -5.48
N PRO A 100 -11.14 -33.62 -4.74
CA PRO A 100 -10.71 -33.39 -3.38
C PRO A 100 -9.69 -32.26 -3.43
N VAL A 101 -10.13 -31.04 -3.08
CA VAL A 101 -9.23 -29.91 -2.91
C VAL A 101 -8.44 -30.25 -1.66
N ARG A 102 -7.28 -30.89 -1.84
CA ARG A 102 -6.25 -30.89 -0.80
C ARG A 102 -5.88 -29.43 -0.61
N MET A 103 -6.49 -28.78 0.37
CA MET A 103 -6.01 -27.49 0.85
C MET A 103 -4.66 -27.81 1.47
N ALA A 104 -3.59 -27.66 0.69
CA ALA A 104 -2.25 -27.78 1.23
C ALA A 104 -2.16 -26.75 2.36
N PRO A 105 -1.84 -27.16 3.60
CA PRO A 105 -1.78 -26.23 4.71
C PRO A 105 -0.82 -25.11 4.33
N SER A 106 -1.33 -23.87 4.29
CA SER A 106 -0.51 -22.72 3.99
C SER A 106 0.35 -22.44 5.21
N ARG A 107 1.67 -22.42 5.02
CA ARG A 107 2.65 -22.20 6.09
C ARG A 107 3.65 -21.16 5.63
N THR A 108 3.95 -20.22 6.51
CA THR A 108 5.14 -19.35 6.41
C THR A 108 5.85 -19.37 7.76
N PHE A 109 6.98 -20.07 7.84
CA PHE A 109 7.71 -20.27 9.10
C PHE A 109 6.79 -20.83 10.20
N ASP A 110 6.68 -20.16 11.34
CA ASP A 110 5.86 -20.60 12.47
C ASP A 110 4.43 -20.07 12.45
N LEU A 111 4.03 -19.43 11.34
CA LEU A 111 2.65 -19.11 11.05
C LEU A 111 2.02 -20.24 10.21
N TYR A 112 1.32 -21.16 10.87
CA TYR A 112 0.63 -22.29 10.26
C TYR A 112 -0.57 -22.72 11.10
N ALA A 113 -1.50 -23.46 10.51
CA ALA A 113 -2.65 -24.01 11.23
C ALA A 113 -2.18 -24.92 12.39
N GLY A 114 -2.57 -24.57 13.62
CA GLY A 114 -2.17 -25.25 14.85
C GLY A 114 -1.04 -24.58 15.62
N SER A 115 -0.33 -23.60 15.04
CA SER A 115 0.73 -22.91 15.77
C SER A 115 0.18 -22.05 16.90
N LYS A 116 1.00 -21.87 17.95
CA LYS A 116 0.62 -21.16 19.15
C LYS A 116 1.62 -20.06 19.44
N PHE A 117 1.11 -18.95 19.94
CA PHE A 117 1.91 -17.81 20.36
C PHE A 117 1.53 -17.42 21.79
N ARG A 118 2.51 -17.00 22.59
CA ARG A 118 2.29 -16.50 23.96
C ARG A 118 3.07 -15.23 24.20
N GLY A 119 2.50 -14.34 24.97
CA GLY A 119 3.18 -13.14 25.45
C GLY A 119 2.21 -12.27 26.21
N VAL A 120 2.20 -10.96 25.92
CA VAL A 120 1.47 -9.97 26.72
C VAL A 120 0.77 -8.94 25.85
N GLN A 121 -0.34 -8.41 26.37
CA GLN A 121 -0.91 -7.13 25.93
C GLN A 121 -0.69 -6.08 27.02
N ARG A 122 -0.23 -4.87 26.64
CA ARG A 122 0.06 -3.76 27.54
C ARG A 122 -0.80 -2.55 27.20
N SER A 123 -1.42 -1.94 28.21
CA SER A 123 -2.19 -0.68 28.10
C SER A 123 -1.79 0.21 29.27
N GLY A 124 -1.05 1.29 29.00
CA GLY A 124 -0.44 2.12 30.05
C GLY A 124 0.40 1.29 31.03
N GLU A 125 0.01 1.30 32.30
CA GLU A 125 0.66 0.55 33.38
C GLU A 125 0.18 -0.92 33.51
N HIS A 126 -0.88 -1.30 32.81
CA HIS A 126 -1.46 -2.63 32.88
C HIS A 126 -0.82 -3.58 31.85
N SER A 127 -0.60 -4.83 32.27
CA SER A 127 -0.07 -5.90 31.42
C SER A 127 -0.87 -7.18 31.66
N TYR A 128 -1.33 -7.78 30.57
CA TYR A 128 -2.19 -8.98 30.58
C TYR A 128 -1.49 -10.11 29.84
N ASP A 129 -1.56 -11.33 30.39
CA ASP A 129 -1.04 -12.50 29.70
C ASP A 129 -1.95 -12.86 28.52
N VAL A 130 -1.35 -13.08 27.36
CA VAL A 130 -2.06 -13.39 26.12
C VAL A 130 -1.54 -14.69 25.51
N ARG A 131 -2.46 -15.52 25.02
CA ARG A 131 -2.18 -16.69 24.20
C ARG A 131 -3.00 -16.64 22.92
N VAL A 132 -2.39 -17.03 21.81
CA VAL A 132 -3.05 -17.10 20.51
C VAL A 132 -2.90 -18.48 19.94
N ASP A 133 -4.03 -19.09 19.56
CA ASP A 133 -4.07 -20.37 18.85
C ASP A 133 -4.47 -20.13 17.39
N ILE A 134 -3.54 -20.32 16.46
CA ILE A 134 -3.83 -20.23 15.03
C ILE A 134 -4.59 -21.48 14.61
N LYS A 135 -5.77 -21.32 13.99
CA LYS A 135 -6.63 -22.45 13.60
C LYS A 135 -6.59 -22.73 12.10
N ASN A 136 -6.54 -21.70 11.27
CA ASN A 136 -6.39 -21.86 9.83
C ASN A 136 -5.52 -20.75 9.26
N VAL A 137 -4.74 -21.07 8.22
CA VAL A 137 -3.92 -20.11 7.46
C VAL A 137 -4.09 -20.43 5.99
N ASP A 138 -4.54 -19.44 5.23
CA ASP A 138 -4.60 -19.47 3.76
C ASP A 138 -3.91 -18.21 3.22
N LEU A 139 -2.60 -18.31 2.97
CA LEU A 139 -1.79 -17.19 2.45
C LEU A 139 -2.21 -16.79 1.03
N ASN A 140 -2.87 -17.68 0.27
CA ASN A 140 -3.32 -17.35 -1.09
C ASN A 140 -4.60 -16.52 -1.07
N GLU A 141 -5.48 -16.79 -0.11
CA GLU A 141 -6.68 -15.97 0.13
C GLU A 141 -6.42 -14.76 1.04
N SER A 142 -5.16 -14.53 1.42
CA SER A 142 -4.74 -13.49 2.36
C SER A 142 -5.51 -13.54 3.68
N PHE A 143 -5.71 -14.74 4.22
CA PHE A 143 -6.57 -15.01 5.37
C PHE A 143 -5.87 -15.87 6.42
N LEU A 144 -6.13 -15.57 7.69
CA LEU A 144 -5.97 -16.55 8.78
C LEU A 144 -7.07 -16.35 9.81
N CYS A 145 -7.26 -17.32 10.69
CA CYS A 145 -8.14 -17.17 11.85
C CYS A 145 -7.64 -17.98 13.04
N GLY A 146 -8.11 -17.61 14.22
CA GLY A 146 -7.67 -18.23 15.46
C GLY A 146 -8.49 -17.81 16.66
N TYR A 147 -8.00 -18.21 17.83
CA TYR A 147 -8.51 -17.71 19.10
C TYR A 147 -7.46 -16.86 19.79
N LEU A 148 -7.87 -15.72 20.34
CA LEU A 148 -7.09 -14.89 21.23
C LEU A 148 -7.63 -15.11 22.65
N HIS A 149 -6.75 -15.50 23.55
CA HIS A 149 -7.04 -15.70 24.96
C HIS A 149 -6.30 -14.62 25.75
N ILE A 150 -7.02 -13.89 26.60
CA ILE A 150 -6.46 -12.86 27.47
C ILE A 150 -6.87 -13.11 28.92
N ASP A 151 -5.87 -13.12 29.79
CA ASP A 151 -6.05 -13.40 31.22
C ASP A 151 -5.98 -12.08 32.03
N GLY A 152 -6.93 -11.91 32.95
CA GLY A 152 -6.95 -10.82 33.93
C GLY A 152 -7.48 -9.47 33.43
N LEU A 153 -8.11 -9.42 32.25
CA LEU A 153 -8.62 -8.16 31.69
C LEU A 153 -9.79 -7.57 32.51
N THR A 154 -10.64 -8.42 33.07
CA THR A 154 -11.79 -8.01 33.90
C THR A 154 -11.90 -8.90 35.14
N GLU A 155 -12.48 -8.37 36.23
CA GLU A 155 -12.74 -9.16 37.43
C GLU A 155 -13.85 -10.21 37.22
N GLU A 156 -14.87 -9.87 36.43
CA GLU A 156 -16.02 -10.74 36.16
C GLU A 156 -15.65 -11.92 35.27
N TYR A 157 -14.82 -11.66 34.26
CA TYR A 157 -14.31 -12.66 33.32
C TYR A 157 -12.78 -12.65 33.36
N PRO A 158 -12.16 -13.41 34.29
CA PRO A 158 -10.71 -13.43 34.46
C PRO A 158 -9.98 -14.11 33.29
N GLN A 159 -10.70 -14.85 32.44
CA GLN A 159 -10.18 -15.41 31.20
C GLN A 159 -11.20 -15.12 30.10
N LEU A 160 -10.78 -14.37 29.10
CA LEU A 160 -11.59 -14.06 27.93
C LEU A 160 -10.97 -14.73 26.71
N THR A 161 -11.80 -15.40 25.91
CA THR A 161 -11.39 -15.98 24.65
C THR A 161 -12.28 -15.44 23.55
N THR A 162 -11.68 -14.86 22.51
CA THR A 162 -12.37 -14.36 21.33
C THR A 162 -11.95 -15.14 20.09
N TYR A 163 -12.88 -15.33 19.17
CA TYR A 163 -12.55 -15.73 17.80
C TYR A 163 -12.14 -14.49 16.99
N PHE A 164 -11.06 -14.60 16.23
CA PHE A 164 -10.62 -13.55 15.32
C PHE A 164 -10.39 -14.08 13.90
N GLU A 165 -10.64 -13.21 12.93
CA GLU A 165 -10.19 -13.35 11.55
C GLU A 165 -9.13 -12.31 11.25
N ALA A 166 -8.27 -12.60 10.28
CA ALA A 166 -7.21 -11.71 9.89
C ALA A 166 -7.14 -11.50 8.38
N GLU A 167 -6.80 -10.26 8.04
CA GLU A 167 -6.45 -9.86 6.68
C GLU A 167 -4.95 -9.74 6.56
N ILE A 168 -4.35 -10.53 5.68
CA ILE A 168 -2.91 -10.46 5.39
C ILE A 168 -2.68 -9.38 4.33
N ILE A 169 -1.79 -8.42 4.64
CA ILE A 169 -1.49 -7.31 3.73
C ILE A 169 -0.85 -7.84 2.44
N GLY A 170 -1.33 -7.32 1.31
CA GLY A 170 -1.04 -7.84 -0.03
C GLY A 170 -1.96 -7.24 -1.09
N PRO A 171 -2.03 -7.86 -2.28
CA PRO A 171 -2.85 -7.35 -3.38
C PRO A 171 -4.35 -7.31 -3.10
N LYS A 172 -4.83 -8.14 -2.17
CA LYS A 172 -6.23 -8.19 -1.73
C LYS A 172 -6.54 -7.14 -0.65
N TYR A 173 -5.57 -6.86 0.21
CA TYR A 173 -5.72 -5.98 1.38
C TYR A 173 -4.53 -5.03 1.47
N SER A 174 -4.73 -3.76 1.11
CA SER A 174 -3.71 -2.71 1.20
C SER A 174 -3.42 -2.29 2.64
N PHE A 175 -2.37 -1.47 2.84
CA PHE A 175 -2.11 -0.83 4.14
C PHE A 175 -3.24 0.12 4.57
N HIS A 176 -3.91 0.80 3.63
CA HIS A 176 -5.13 1.55 3.89
C HIS A 176 -6.29 0.63 4.25
N THR A 177 -6.85 0.79 5.46
CA THR A 177 -7.89 -0.07 6.04
C THR A 177 -9.27 0.27 5.51
N ARG A 178 -9.67 1.56 5.49
CA ARG A 178 -10.94 2.07 4.92
C ARG A 178 -12.21 1.47 5.53
N LYS A 179 -12.14 1.02 6.77
CA LYS A 179 -13.24 0.44 7.58
C LYS A 179 -12.81 0.42 9.05
N TRP A 180 -13.70 -0.06 9.93
CA TRP A 180 -13.44 -0.19 11.37
C TRP A 180 -12.97 1.12 12.02
N ASP A 181 -13.54 2.24 11.53
CA ASP A 181 -13.24 3.61 11.95
C ASP A 181 -11.78 4.07 11.78
N ALA A 182 -10.95 3.29 11.08
CA ALA A 182 -9.60 3.67 10.72
C ALA A 182 -9.56 4.40 9.37
N ASP A 183 -9.20 5.67 9.42
CA ASP A 183 -8.84 6.47 8.25
C ASP A 183 -7.33 6.36 7.94
N GLU A 184 -6.89 7.06 6.90
CA GLU A 184 -5.50 7.03 6.45
C GLU A 184 -4.51 7.57 7.49
N LEU A 185 -4.91 8.60 8.26
CA LEU A 185 -4.08 9.15 9.32
C LEU A 185 -3.90 8.14 10.46
N ILE A 186 -4.97 7.44 10.84
CA ILE A 186 -4.89 6.36 11.82
C ILE A 186 -4.01 5.22 11.30
N ASP A 187 -4.17 4.82 10.04
CA ASP A 187 -3.32 3.78 9.43
C ASP A 187 -1.84 4.18 9.48
N GLU A 188 -1.52 5.43 9.11
CA GLU A 188 -0.16 5.97 9.14
C GLU A 188 0.41 5.94 10.58
N GLU A 189 -0.33 6.49 11.56
CA GLU A 189 0.09 6.52 12.96
C GLU A 189 0.40 5.12 13.53
N HIS A 190 -0.34 4.08 13.12
CA HIS A 190 -0.17 2.72 13.63
C HIS A 190 0.87 1.91 12.85
N TRP A 191 0.88 1.98 11.52
CA TRP A 191 1.86 1.23 10.73
C TRP A 191 3.29 1.73 10.97
N THR A 192 3.47 3.04 11.18
CA THR A 192 4.78 3.65 11.50
C THR A 192 5.32 3.25 12.88
N GLN A 193 4.52 2.62 13.75
CA GLN A 193 5.03 2.05 15.01
C GLN A 193 5.90 0.80 14.78
N PHE A 194 5.84 0.17 13.61
CA PHE A 194 6.67 -0.97 13.28
C PHE A 194 7.94 -0.49 12.58
N GLU A 195 9.11 -0.72 13.18
CA GLU A 195 10.43 -0.45 12.57
C GLU A 195 10.55 -1.07 11.16
N SER A 196 10.03 -2.29 10.99
CA SER A 196 9.99 -2.98 9.69
C SER A 196 9.14 -2.29 8.61
N PHE A 197 8.34 -1.29 8.98
CA PHE A 197 7.50 -0.52 8.05
C PHE A 197 8.16 0.78 7.61
N GLU A 198 9.25 1.24 8.25
CA GLU A 198 9.90 2.52 7.93
C GLU A 198 10.25 2.66 6.44
N CYS A 199 10.81 1.62 5.82
CA CYS A 199 11.15 1.61 4.40
C CYS A 199 9.93 1.65 3.46
N LEU A 200 8.74 1.31 3.95
CA LEU A 200 7.49 1.30 3.18
C LEU A 200 6.68 2.58 3.41
N ALA A 201 6.84 3.25 4.55
CA ALA A 201 6.03 4.40 4.96
C ALA A 201 5.95 5.49 3.89
N ASN A 202 7.11 5.91 3.37
CA ASN A 202 7.17 6.96 2.34
C ASN A 202 6.38 6.59 1.09
N SER A 203 6.56 5.36 0.58
CA SER A 203 5.87 4.94 -0.63
C SER A 203 4.38 4.65 -0.41
N VAL A 204 3.97 4.31 0.81
CA VAL A 204 2.56 4.00 1.12
C VAL A 204 1.74 5.28 1.33
N PHE A 205 2.30 6.28 2.03
CA PHE A 205 1.54 7.45 2.52
C PHE A 205 1.94 8.78 1.87
N TYR A 206 3.22 9.01 1.59
CA TYR A 206 3.69 10.32 1.10
C TYR A 206 3.84 10.39 -0.42
N GLY A 207 3.82 9.24 -1.10
CA GLY A 207 3.99 9.16 -2.55
C GLY A 207 5.45 9.37 -2.97
N VAL A 208 5.87 8.70 -4.04
CA VAL A 208 7.18 8.96 -4.65
C VAL A 208 7.04 10.25 -5.47
N ASP A 209 7.45 11.39 -4.92
CA ASP A 209 7.63 12.60 -5.71
C ASP A 209 8.70 12.32 -6.78
N SER A 210 8.24 12.10 -8.00
CA SER A 210 9.09 12.15 -9.18
C SER A 210 9.42 13.62 -9.44
N GLY A 211 10.38 14.18 -8.72
CA GLY A 211 10.89 15.51 -9.03
C GLY A 211 11.50 16.28 -7.86
N ASN A 212 12.77 16.02 -7.58
CA ASN A 212 13.79 17.07 -7.66
C ASN A 212 15.17 16.42 -7.59
N ASP A 213 15.81 16.31 -8.76
CA ASP A 213 17.26 16.23 -8.85
C ASP A 213 17.81 17.60 -8.43
N ASN A 214 17.80 17.89 -7.13
CA ASN A 214 18.71 18.85 -6.55
C ASN A 214 19.63 18.02 -5.65
N GLU A 215 20.71 17.55 -6.28
CA GLU A 215 21.95 17.27 -5.57
C GLU A 215 22.33 18.58 -4.86
N ASP A 216 22.26 18.60 -3.54
CA ASP A 216 23.07 19.41 -2.61
C ASP A 216 22.36 19.36 -1.25
N ASP A 217 22.74 18.40 -0.41
CA ASP A 217 22.76 18.55 1.05
C ASP A 217 23.56 17.36 1.62
N ASP A 218 24.87 17.60 1.73
CA ASP A 218 25.74 16.90 2.67
C ASP A 218 25.23 17.14 4.11
N ASP A 219 25.33 16.11 4.96
CA ASP A 219 25.05 16.07 6.40
C ASP A 219 23.67 15.54 6.84
N ASP A 220 23.47 14.22 6.82
CA ASP A 220 22.71 13.57 7.90
C ASP A 220 23.22 12.15 8.22
N GLU A 221 23.70 11.97 9.45
CA GLU A 221 24.17 10.73 10.04
C GLU A 221 22.97 9.91 10.57
N GLY A 222 21.97 9.71 9.70
CA GLY A 222 20.73 8.97 9.95
C GLY A 222 20.52 7.88 8.89
N GLY A 223 20.18 6.67 9.33
CA GLY A 223 20.16 5.44 8.51
C GLY A 223 19.44 5.56 7.17
N HIS A 224 20.21 5.70 6.09
CA HIS A 224 19.69 5.70 4.73
C HIS A 224 19.22 4.29 4.35
N CYS A 225 17.91 4.14 4.16
CA CYS A 225 17.30 2.94 3.60
C CYS A 225 17.85 2.74 2.17
N PRO A 226 18.56 1.64 1.85
CA PRO A 226 19.36 1.56 0.61
C PRO A 226 18.54 1.58 -0.69
N HIS A 227 17.22 1.43 -0.61
CA HIS A 227 16.34 1.43 -1.76
C HIS A 227 15.00 2.04 -1.37
N HIS A 228 14.59 3.11 -2.05
CA HIS A 228 13.20 3.55 -2.10
C HIS A 228 12.36 2.39 -2.67
N LEU A 229 11.80 1.55 -1.80
CA LEU A 229 10.90 0.49 -2.21
C LEU A 229 9.59 1.14 -2.64
N ASN A 230 9.36 1.20 -3.95
CA ASN A 230 8.09 1.65 -4.49
C ASN A 230 7.02 0.60 -4.16
N TYR A 231 6.31 0.80 -3.05
CA TYR A 231 5.14 0.04 -2.68
C TYR A 231 4.07 0.23 -3.75
N ASP A 232 3.84 -0.82 -4.51
CA ASP A 232 2.63 -0.98 -5.29
C ASP A 232 1.77 -2.03 -4.58
N PRO A 233 0.58 -1.66 -4.06
CA PRO A 233 -0.33 -2.60 -3.42
C PRO A 233 -0.58 -3.85 -4.27
N GLN A 234 -0.58 -3.68 -5.59
CA GLN A 234 -0.86 -4.74 -6.54
C GLN A 234 0.31 -5.72 -6.71
N THR A 235 1.54 -5.33 -6.37
CA THR A 235 2.73 -6.18 -6.49
C THR A 235 3.33 -6.57 -5.14
N TYR A 236 2.95 -5.89 -4.05
CA TYR A 236 3.41 -6.20 -2.70
C TYR A 236 3.13 -7.67 -2.36
N ASN A 237 4.19 -8.40 -2.06
CA ASN A 237 4.12 -9.83 -1.82
C ASN A 237 4.84 -10.19 -0.51
N HIS A 238 4.05 -10.33 0.55
CA HIS A 238 4.53 -10.75 1.87
C HIS A 238 5.30 -12.08 1.86
N LYS A 239 5.20 -12.92 0.82
CA LYS A 239 5.95 -14.18 0.75
C LYS A 239 7.46 -13.97 0.63
N ASN A 240 7.89 -12.87 0.00
CA ASN A 240 9.29 -12.59 -0.26
C ASN A 240 9.95 -11.71 0.82
N GLU A 241 9.16 -11.13 1.70
CA GLU A 241 9.64 -10.27 2.79
C GLU A 241 10.00 -11.08 4.04
N ASP A 242 10.83 -10.54 4.93
CA ASP A 242 11.09 -11.14 6.25
C ASP A 242 9.89 -11.00 7.21
N VAL A 243 8.96 -10.10 6.89
CA VAL A 243 7.81 -9.76 7.73
C VAL A 243 6.48 -10.00 6.99
N VAL A 244 5.42 -10.24 7.77
CA VAL A 244 4.05 -10.34 7.28
C VAL A 244 3.19 -9.37 8.08
N PHE A 245 2.74 -8.29 7.43
CA PHE A 245 1.79 -7.37 8.02
C PHE A 245 0.37 -7.93 7.90
N MET A 246 -0.44 -7.72 8.94
CA MET A 246 -1.82 -8.23 9.01
C MET A 246 -2.70 -7.26 9.80
N ARG A 247 -4.02 -7.38 9.64
CA ARG A 247 -5.01 -6.81 10.58
C ARG A 247 -5.83 -7.92 11.19
N TRP A 248 -5.94 -7.98 12.52
CA TRP A 248 -6.76 -8.99 13.21
C TRP A 248 -8.02 -8.36 13.78
N LYS A 249 -9.17 -8.89 13.41
CA LYS A 249 -10.49 -8.45 13.90
C LYS A 249 -11.12 -9.55 14.72
N GLU A 250 -11.36 -9.28 15.99
CA GLU A 250 -12.16 -10.15 16.86
C GLU A 250 -13.64 -10.02 16.52
N HIS A 251 -14.38 -11.14 16.60
CA HIS A 251 -15.80 -11.20 16.23
C HIS A 251 -16.71 -11.46 17.43
N PHE A 252 -16.43 -12.52 18.19
CA PHE A 252 -17.30 -12.96 19.29
C PHE A 252 -16.51 -13.73 20.34
N LEU A 253 -17.08 -13.76 21.55
CA LEU A 253 -16.55 -14.54 22.66
C LEU A 253 -16.84 -16.04 22.51
N VAL A 254 -15.95 -16.84 23.06
CA VAL A 254 -16.06 -18.30 23.14
C VAL A 254 -16.01 -18.70 24.61
N PRO A 255 -16.90 -19.59 25.08
CA PRO A 255 -17.88 -20.37 24.32
C PRO A 255 -19.18 -19.62 23.99
N ASP A 256 -19.48 -18.51 24.67
CA ASP A 256 -20.77 -17.82 24.50
C ASP A 256 -20.66 -16.64 23.53
N HIS A 257 -20.99 -16.89 22.26
CA HIS A 257 -20.99 -15.89 21.19
C HIS A 257 -22.12 -14.85 21.29
N ARG A 258 -23.05 -14.99 22.25
CA ARG A 258 -24.19 -14.07 22.41
C ARG A 258 -23.85 -12.86 23.27
N VAL A 259 -22.74 -12.90 24.01
CA VAL A 259 -22.25 -11.79 24.82
C VAL A 259 -21.72 -10.70 23.90
N GLN A 260 -22.40 -9.55 23.86
CA GLN A 260 -22.06 -8.43 22.97
C GLN A 260 -21.30 -7.29 23.68
N GLY A 261 -21.20 -7.33 25.01
CA GLY A 261 -20.51 -6.30 25.77
C GLY A 261 -19.96 -6.88 27.06
N ILE A 262 -18.79 -6.40 27.45
CA ILE A 262 -18.10 -6.79 28.68
C ILE A 262 -17.90 -5.51 29.49
N SER A 263 -18.24 -5.52 30.78
CA SER A 263 -17.98 -4.36 31.62
C SER A 263 -16.47 -4.12 31.73
N GLY A 264 -16.00 -2.94 31.32
CA GLY A 264 -14.59 -2.56 31.38
C GLY A 264 -13.71 -3.10 30.25
N ALA A 265 -14.27 -3.81 29.25
CA ALA A 265 -13.51 -4.32 28.11
C ALA A 265 -14.32 -4.27 26.80
N SER A 266 -13.63 -4.20 25.67
CA SER A 266 -14.25 -4.24 24.34
C SER A 266 -13.34 -4.93 23.33
N PHE A 267 -13.94 -5.72 22.45
CA PHE A 267 -13.31 -6.35 21.27
C PHE A 267 -13.85 -5.74 19.96
N ALA A 268 -14.47 -4.56 20.04
CA ALA A 268 -15.06 -3.88 18.89
C ALA A 268 -14.01 -3.39 17.89
N GLY A 269 -12.81 -3.07 18.37
CA GLY A 269 -11.67 -2.64 17.56
C GLY A 269 -11.00 -3.77 16.79
N PHE A 270 -9.79 -3.51 16.33
CA PHE A 270 -8.94 -4.47 15.63
C PHE A 270 -7.47 -4.21 15.95
N TYR A 271 -6.61 -5.16 15.62
CA TYR A 271 -5.17 -5.03 15.82
C TYR A 271 -4.47 -4.81 14.48
N TYR A 272 -3.56 -3.84 14.44
CA TYR A 272 -2.47 -3.80 13.46
C TYR A 272 -1.41 -4.80 13.92
N ILE A 273 -0.93 -5.65 13.01
CA ILE A 273 -0.05 -6.77 13.35
C ILE A 273 1.14 -6.83 12.39
N CYS A 274 2.32 -7.08 12.94
CA CYS A 274 3.53 -7.44 12.20
C CYS A 274 4.07 -8.78 12.74
N TYR A 275 4.10 -9.81 11.88
CA TYR A 275 4.76 -11.07 12.17
C TYR A 275 6.15 -11.09 11.55
N ASN A 276 7.19 -11.30 12.37
CA ASN A 276 8.56 -11.48 11.90
C ASN A 276 8.85 -12.97 11.74
N LYS A 277 9.15 -13.38 10.49
CA LYS A 277 9.39 -14.78 10.13
C LYS A 277 10.65 -15.36 10.76
N ARG A 278 11.67 -14.53 10.95
CA ARG A 278 13.00 -14.95 11.43
C ARG A 278 13.02 -15.19 12.93
N THR A 279 12.37 -14.31 13.69
CA THR A 279 12.29 -14.39 15.16
C THR A 279 11.05 -15.15 15.63
N SER A 280 10.12 -15.46 14.72
CA SER A 280 8.82 -16.06 15.03
C SER A 280 8.05 -15.27 16.11
N SER A 281 8.16 -13.95 16.06
CA SER A 281 7.51 -13.02 16.98
C SER A 281 6.42 -12.23 16.28
N ILE A 282 5.35 -11.93 17.02
CA ILE A 282 4.25 -11.08 16.60
C ILE A 282 4.28 -9.82 17.46
N SER A 283 4.36 -8.66 16.83
CA SER A 283 4.09 -7.38 17.45
C SER A 283 2.78 -6.82 16.91
N GLY A 284 2.07 -6.05 17.71
CA GLY A 284 0.84 -5.43 17.29
C GLY A 284 0.40 -4.27 18.16
N TYR A 285 -0.57 -3.53 17.65
CA TYR A 285 -1.19 -2.39 18.32
C TYR A 285 -2.69 -2.47 18.14
N TYR A 286 -3.43 -2.48 19.26
CA TYR A 286 -4.88 -2.42 19.24
C TYR A 286 -5.35 -1.01 18.90
N TYR A 287 -6.38 -0.93 18.06
CA TYR A 287 -7.06 0.30 17.72
C TYR A 287 -8.58 0.15 17.91
N HIS A 288 -9.14 1.13 18.60
CA HIS A 288 -10.57 1.43 18.63
C HIS A 288 -10.73 2.92 18.92
N HIS A 289 -11.66 3.60 18.25
CA HIS A 289 -11.75 5.06 18.26
C HIS A 289 -12.01 5.69 19.67
N THR A 290 -12.54 4.93 20.63
CA THR A 290 -12.74 5.38 22.03
C THR A 290 -11.73 4.82 23.03
N SER A 291 -10.82 3.95 22.61
CA SER A 291 -9.87 3.29 23.50
C SER A 291 -8.57 4.08 23.62
N GLU A 292 -7.80 3.80 24.68
CA GLU A 292 -6.41 4.25 24.78
C GLU A 292 -5.63 3.80 23.53
N LYS A 293 -4.89 4.74 22.91
CA LYS A 293 -4.08 4.45 21.72
C LYS A 293 -2.89 3.55 22.09
N PHE A 294 -2.42 2.80 21.10
CA PHE A 294 -1.16 2.05 21.15
C PHE A 294 -1.08 0.99 22.27
N GLN A 295 -2.20 0.34 22.60
CA GLN A 295 -2.13 -0.85 23.46
C GLN A 295 -1.36 -1.94 22.72
N GLN A 296 -0.19 -2.28 23.24
CA GLN A 296 0.79 -3.09 22.54
C GLN A 296 0.55 -4.58 22.79
N LEU A 297 0.58 -5.38 21.73
CA LEU A 297 0.54 -6.84 21.76
C LEU A 297 1.92 -7.38 21.37
N LEU A 298 2.53 -8.20 22.22
CA LEU A 298 3.83 -8.83 21.97
C LEU A 298 3.72 -10.32 22.24
N LEU A 299 3.94 -11.15 21.23
CA LEU A 299 3.84 -12.60 21.32
C LEU A 299 5.04 -13.29 20.68
N ASN A 300 5.43 -14.44 21.21
CA ASN A 300 6.45 -15.30 20.62
C ASN A 300 5.87 -16.69 20.37
N HIS A 301 6.33 -17.33 19.29
CA HIS A 301 5.95 -18.70 18.98
C HIS A 301 6.34 -19.64 20.12
N VAL A 302 5.43 -20.56 20.44
CA VAL A 302 5.67 -21.64 21.39
C VAL A 302 5.78 -22.93 20.59
N GLU A 303 6.98 -23.52 20.58
CA GLU A 303 7.19 -24.80 19.93
C GLU A 303 6.33 -25.90 20.58
N ASP A 304 5.43 -26.50 19.80
CA ASP A 304 4.71 -27.69 20.24
C ASP A 304 5.63 -28.92 20.10
N ARG A 305 5.82 -29.66 21.20
CA ARG A 305 6.57 -30.94 21.23
C ARG A 305 5.82 -32.11 20.55
N SER A 306 4.65 -31.85 19.96
CA SER A 306 3.84 -32.83 19.25
C SER A 306 3.00 -32.14 18.18
N SER A 307 3.14 -32.53 16.91
CA SER A 307 2.33 -32.02 15.81
C SER A 307 1.02 -32.79 15.70
N SER A 308 -0.11 -32.09 15.90
CA SER A 308 -1.44 -32.61 15.55
C SER A 308 -1.89 -31.92 14.26
N SER A 309 -1.74 -32.58 13.11
CA SER A 309 -2.35 -32.11 11.87
C SER A 309 -3.76 -32.68 11.74
N PHE A 310 -4.72 -31.83 11.34
CA PHE A 310 -6.07 -32.25 10.99
C PHE A 310 -6.45 -31.61 9.65
N GLU A 311 -7.32 -32.30 8.90
CA GLU A 311 -7.75 -31.91 7.56
C GLU A 311 -9.28 -31.99 7.52
N PHE A 312 -9.93 -30.99 6.95
CA PHE A 312 -11.36 -31.04 6.63
C PHE A 312 -11.52 -31.64 5.23
N ARG A 313 -12.50 -32.54 5.06
CA ARG A 313 -12.83 -33.20 3.78
C ARG A 313 -14.18 -32.78 3.27
#